data_AF-A0A8S3J8K3-F1
#
_entry.id   AF-A0A8S3J8K3-F1
#
_cell.length_a   1.000
_cell.length_b   1.000
_cell.length_c   1.000
_cell.angle_alpha   90.00
_cell.angle_beta   90.00
_cell.angle_gamma   90.00
#
_symmetry.space_group_name_H-M   'P 1'
#
loop_
_entity.id
_entity.type
_entity.pdbx_description
1 polymer ?
#
loop_
_entity_poly.entity_id
_entity_poly.type
_entity_poly.pdbx_seq_one_letter_code
_entity_poly.pdbx_strand_id
1 'polypeptide(L)'
;IFQNLLPLAVVGSNETVKVGNQYVRARQYPWGVVQVENENHCDFKKLRDSLIEKNMLDLIETTHSKHYEMFRRNRLGELGLADNVDGKQMSISDTLDMKRNDLRHELEQREHTLKEVFIQKVKDKEAELKETEKQINEQLTNIKKQYKDQKDKCDEKWRIL
;
A
#
# COMPACT_ATOMS: atom_id res chain seq x y z
N ILE A 1 22.72 29.71 20.32
CA ILE A 1 23.26 29.27 21.63
C ILE A 1 22.95 27.79 21.89
N PHE A 2 21.69 27.35 21.83
CA PHE A 2 21.33 25.95 22.13
C PHE A 2 21.89 24.89 21.15
N GLN A 3 22.06 25.22 19.86
CA GLN A 3 22.59 24.27 18.87
C GLN A 3 24.02 23.80 19.14
N ASN A 4 24.83 24.59 19.86
CA ASN A 4 26.20 24.20 20.22
C ASN A 4 26.26 23.25 21.45
N LEU A 5 25.13 23.01 22.11
CA LEU A 5 25.00 22.11 23.27
C LEU A 5 24.36 20.76 22.92
N LEU A 6 24.08 20.50 21.64
CA LEU A 6 23.53 19.23 21.19
C LEU A 6 24.67 18.26 20.83
N PRO A 7 24.59 16.96 21.21
CA PRO A 7 23.52 16.33 21.99
C PRO A 7 23.64 16.55 23.50
N LEU A 8 22.51 16.70 24.19
CA LEU A 8 22.46 16.96 25.64
C LEU A 8 22.63 15.67 26.45
N ALA A 9 23.51 15.68 27.45
CA ALA A 9 23.68 14.56 28.36
C ALA A 9 22.65 14.65 29.51
N VAL A 10 21.52 13.96 29.36
CA VAL A 10 20.38 14.05 30.31
C VAL A 10 20.24 12.82 31.19
N VAL A 11 19.86 13.05 32.44
CA VAL A 11 19.50 12.00 33.41
C VAL A 11 18.07 12.26 33.87
N GLY A 12 17.20 11.24 33.77
CA GLY A 12 15.83 11.31 34.27
C GLY A 12 15.65 10.56 35.59
N SER A 13 14.82 11.10 36.49
CA SER A 13 14.33 10.39 37.68
C SER A 13 12.92 10.83 38.04
N ASN A 14 12.09 9.88 38.46
CA ASN A 14 10.78 10.13 39.07
C ASN A 14 10.85 10.14 40.60
N GLU A 15 11.96 9.72 41.18
CA GLU A 15 12.17 9.61 42.62
C GLU A 15 12.75 10.92 43.19
N THR A 16 12.33 11.27 44.40
CA THR A 16 12.88 12.39 45.15
C THR A 16 13.66 11.87 46.35
N VAL A 17 14.88 12.38 46.50
CA VAL A 17 15.79 11.98 47.58
C VAL A 17 16.13 13.23 48.39
N LYS A 18 16.21 13.08 49.72
CA LYS A 18 16.65 14.16 50.60
C LYS A 18 18.17 14.29 50.52
N VAL A 19 18.65 15.38 49.93
CA VAL A 19 20.08 15.71 49.87
C VAL A 19 20.30 17.00 50.66
N GLY A 20 21.00 16.88 51.79
CA GLY A 20 21.10 17.98 52.77
C GLY A 20 19.73 18.32 53.37
N ASN A 21 19.27 19.55 53.16
CA ASN A 21 17.98 20.03 53.69
C ASN A 21 16.87 20.18 52.63
N GLN A 22 17.11 19.74 51.39
CA GLN A 22 16.14 19.84 50.30
C GLN A 22 15.81 18.47 49.70
N TYR A 23 14.58 18.32 49.24
CA TYR A 23 14.14 17.18 48.45
C TYR A 23 14.35 17.50 46.98
N VAL A 24 15.23 16.72 46.33
CA VAL A 24 15.59 16.92 44.92
C VAL A 24 15.31 15.65 44.13
N ARG A 25 14.94 15.79 42.86
CA ARG A 25 14.83 14.63 41.96
C ARG A 25 16.22 14.09 41.68
N ALA A 26 16.45 12.83 41.99
CA ALA A 26 17.77 12.23 41.89
C ALA A 26 17.70 10.72 41.64
N ARG A 27 18.80 10.15 41.17
CA ARG A 27 19.01 8.70 41.12
C ARG A 27 20.01 8.30 42.20
N GLN A 28 19.60 7.43 43.11
CA GLN A 28 20.45 6.94 44.18
C GLN A 28 21.10 5.61 43.79
N TYR A 29 22.41 5.54 43.97
CA TYR A 29 23.23 4.35 43.80
C TYR A 29 24.04 4.08 45.07
N PRO A 30 24.55 2.85 45.27
CA PRO A 30 25.42 2.54 46.39
C PRO A 30 26.67 3.43 46.47
N TRP A 31 27.16 3.94 45.33
CA TRP A 31 28.35 4.78 45.22
C TRP A 31 28.06 6.29 45.18
N GLY A 32 26.80 6.72 45.22
CA GLY A 32 26.47 8.14 45.22
C GLY A 32 25.08 8.49 44.69
N VAL A 33 24.79 9.78 44.68
CA VAL A 33 23.48 10.32 44.27
C VAL A 33 23.65 11.29 43.12
N VAL A 34 23.02 10.97 41.98
CA VAL A 34 23.02 11.82 40.79
C VAL A 34 21.77 12.71 40.83
N GLN A 35 21.96 13.98 41.19
CA GLN A 35 20.92 15.00 41.17
C GLN A 35 20.57 15.40 39.73
N VAL A 36 19.29 15.38 39.37
CA VAL A 36 18.80 15.65 38.02
C VAL A 36 18.84 17.14 37.66
N GLU A 37 18.60 18.04 38.61
CA GLU A 37 18.59 19.49 38.33
C GLU A 37 19.96 20.17 38.48
N ASN A 38 21.00 19.40 38.81
CA ASN A 38 22.35 19.91 39.01
C ASN A 38 23.12 19.93 37.69
N GLU A 39 23.53 21.12 37.25
CA GLU A 39 24.24 21.34 35.97
C GLU A 39 25.62 20.66 35.90
N ASN A 40 26.23 20.34 37.05
CA ASN A 40 27.50 19.61 37.09
C ASN A 40 27.30 18.10 36.83
N HIS A 41 26.09 17.58 36.97
CA HIS A 41 25.77 16.16 36.79
C HIS A 41 25.12 15.86 35.45
N CYS A 42 24.23 16.74 34.97
CA CYS A 42 23.58 16.57 33.68
C CYS A 42 23.03 17.88 33.11
N ASP A 43 22.74 17.88 31.81
CA ASP A 43 22.20 19.02 31.07
C ASP A 43 20.66 19.10 31.11
N PHE A 44 20.00 18.40 32.04
CA PHE A 44 18.53 18.37 32.12
C PHE A 44 17.92 19.75 32.30
N LYS A 45 18.54 20.60 33.14
CA LYS A 45 18.09 21.98 33.34
C LYS A 45 18.12 22.78 32.04
N LYS A 46 19.22 22.66 31.27
CA LYS A 46 19.36 23.31 29.95
C LYS A 46 18.32 22.79 28.96
N LEU A 47 18.03 21.49 28.95
CA LEU A 47 16.98 20.90 28.13
C LEU A 47 15.60 21.49 28.47
N ARG A 48 15.24 21.52 29.76
CA ARG A 48 13.94 22.02 30.24
C ARG A 48 13.75 23.49 29.88
N ASP A 49 14.72 24.33 30.22
CA ASP A 49 14.66 25.77 30.01
C ASP A 49 14.60 26.08 28.50
N SER A 50 15.26 25.28 27.66
CA SER A 50 15.16 25.47 26.21
C SER A 50 13.82 25.01 25.64
N LEU A 51 13.28 23.87 26.04
CA LEU A 51 12.04 23.32 25.47
C LEU A 51 10.81 24.10 25.94
N ILE A 52 10.73 24.40 27.23
CA ILE A 52 9.51 24.91 27.86
C ILE A 52 9.56 26.44 27.98
N GLU A 53 10.68 27.00 28.40
CA GLU A 53 10.76 28.43 28.73
C GLU A 53 11.06 29.29 27.50
N LYS A 54 11.97 28.84 26.63
CA LYS A 54 12.50 29.68 25.53
C LYS A 54 11.91 29.35 24.16
N ASN A 55 11.84 28.07 23.79
CA ASN A 55 11.59 27.68 22.39
C ASN A 55 10.21 27.07 22.16
N MET A 56 9.32 27.00 23.15
CA MET A 56 8.02 26.32 23.00
C MET A 56 7.21 26.90 21.83
N LEU A 57 7.10 28.22 21.76
CA LEU A 57 6.35 28.89 20.70
C LEU A 57 6.99 28.68 19.32
N ASP A 58 8.32 28.77 19.24
CA ASP A 58 9.08 28.54 18.00
C ASP A 58 8.95 27.09 17.50
N LEU A 59 8.93 26.11 18.42
CA LEU A 59 8.66 24.70 18.11
C LEU A 59 7.25 24.50 17.53
N ILE A 60 6.24 25.15 18.11
CA ILE A 60 4.86 25.10 17.62
C ILE A 60 4.78 25.76 16.23
N GLU A 61 5.34 26.96 16.08
CA GLU A 61 5.33 27.70 14.82
C GLU A 61 6.08 26.97 13.71
N THR A 62 7.25 26.41 13.98
CA THR A 62 8.01 25.59 13.03
C THR A 62 7.22 24.34 12.63
N THR A 63 6.54 23.70 13.59
CA THR A 63 5.70 22.53 13.31
C THR A 63 4.54 22.90 12.38
N HIS A 64 3.89 24.03 12.62
CA HIS A 64 2.79 24.50 11.79
C HIS A 64 3.26 24.98 10.40
N SER A 65 4.18 25.94 10.36
CA SER A 65 4.60 26.62 9.13
C SER A 65 5.44 25.76 8.21
N LYS A 66 6.21 24.80 8.73
CA LYS A 66 7.13 23.98 7.95
C LYS A 66 6.67 22.55 7.84
N HIS A 67 6.51 21.86 8.96
CA HIS A 67 6.23 20.42 8.96
C HIS A 67 4.81 20.12 8.47
N TYR A 68 3.82 20.83 8.99
CA TYR A 68 2.43 20.68 8.57
C TYR A 68 2.23 21.19 7.15
N GLU A 69 2.74 22.37 6.77
CA GLU A 69 2.59 22.85 5.38
C GLU A 69 3.30 21.95 4.36
N MET A 70 4.45 21.36 4.69
CA MET A 70 5.10 20.38 3.82
C MET A 70 4.23 19.12 3.66
N PHE A 71 3.69 18.59 4.77
CA PHE A 71 2.77 17.46 4.71
C PHE A 71 1.51 17.80 3.92
N ARG A 72 0.91 18.97 4.16
CA ARG A 72 -0.29 19.47 3.50
C ARG A 72 -0.07 19.58 1.99
N ARG A 73 1.04 20.19 1.55
CA ARG A 73 1.38 20.30 0.12
C ARG A 73 1.54 18.93 -0.53
N ASN A 74 2.28 18.02 0.11
CA ASN A 74 2.49 16.68 -0.42
C ASN A 74 1.17 15.91 -0.52
N ARG A 75 0.34 15.98 0.52
CA ARG A 75 -0.96 15.31 0.57
C ARG A 75 -1.93 15.85 -0.47
N LEU A 76 -1.96 17.17 -0.66
CA LEU A 76 -2.75 17.79 -1.73
C LEU A 76 -2.21 17.38 -3.11
N GLY A 77 -0.90 17.28 -3.29
CA GLY A 77 -0.28 16.76 -4.51
C GLY A 77 -0.69 15.34 -4.86
N GLU A 78 -0.67 14.41 -3.89
CA GLU A 78 -1.17 13.03 -4.09
C GLU A 78 -2.65 12.96 -4.51
N LEU A 79 -3.44 13.91 -4.03
CA LEU A 79 -4.85 14.05 -4.36
C LEU A 79 -5.08 14.79 -5.70
N GLY A 80 -4.03 15.28 -6.37
CA GLY A 80 -4.13 16.08 -7.59
C GLY A 80 -4.62 17.51 -7.33
N LEU A 81 -4.62 17.94 -6.08
CA LEU A 81 -5.10 19.23 -5.56
C LEU A 81 -3.97 20.24 -5.32
N ALA A 82 -2.73 19.94 -5.73
CA ALA A 82 -1.64 20.89 -5.57
C ALA A 82 -1.95 22.19 -6.34
N ASP A 83 -1.60 23.33 -5.73
CA ASP A 83 -1.69 24.64 -6.35
C ASP A 83 -0.95 24.62 -7.70
N ASN A 84 -1.71 24.64 -8.78
CA ASN A 84 -1.17 24.84 -10.11
C ASN A 84 -0.68 26.29 -10.20
N VAL A 85 0.60 26.45 -10.53
CA VAL A 85 1.29 27.75 -10.66
C VAL A 85 0.63 28.66 -11.72
N ASP A 86 -0.23 28.10 -12.58
CA ASP A 86 -0.94 28.79 -13.67
C ASP A 86 -2.26 29.49 -13.27
N GLY A 87 -2.55 29.64 -11.96
CA GLY A 87 -3.68 30.46 -11.49
C GLY A 87 -5.07 29.87 -11.75
N LYS A 88 -5.15 28.64 -12.28
CA LYS A 88 -6.40 27.89 -12.41
C LYS A 88 -6.51 26.94 -11.22
N GLN A 89 -7.02 27.45 -10.10
CA GLN A 89 -7.43 26.61 -8.98
C GLN A 89 -8.57 25.72 -9.47
N MET A 90 -8.28 24.43 -9.73
CA MET A 90 -9.36 23.47 -9.96
C MET A 90 -10.07 23.24 -8.62
N SER A 91 -11.40 23.25 -8.65
CA SER A 91 -12.18 23.01 -7.44
C SER A 91 -11.85 21.62 -6.89
N ILE A 92 -11.92 21.47 -5.56
CA ILE A 92 -11.80 20.16 -4.90
C ILE A 92 -12.83 19.18 -5.47
N SER A 93 -14.01 19.68 -5.89
CA SER A 93 -15.02 18.85 -6.57
C SER A 93 -14.53 18.37 -7.94
N ASP A 94 -13.97 19.26 -8.76
CA ASP A 94 -13.58 18.95 -10.15
C ASP A 94 -12.46 17.91 -10.23
N THR A 95 -11.51 17.96 -9.29
CA THR A 95 -10.41 16.99 -9.19
C THR A 95 -10.88 15.62 -8.73
N LEU A 96 -11.82 15.57 -7.78
CA LEU A 96 -12.46 14.32 -7.36
C LEU A 96 -13.29 13.72 -8.51
N ASP A 97 -13.99 14.54 -9.27
CA ASP A 97 -14.77 14.13 -10.43
C ASP A 97 -13.87 13.64 -11.57
N MET A 98 -12.74 14.30 -11.83
CA MET A 98 -11.71 13.80 -12.76
C MET A 98 -11.19 12.45 -12.32
N LYS A 99 -10.76 12.30 -11.06
CA LYS A 99 -10.20 11.04 -10.55
C LYS A 99 -11.23 9.90 -10.58
N ARG A 100 -12.50 10.21 -10.36
CA ARG A 100 -13.62 9.28 -10.50
C ARG A 100 -13.84 8.87 -11.95
N ASN A 101 -13.75 9.81 -12.89
CA ASN A 101 -13.86 9.53 -14.32
C ASN A 101 -12.68 8.70 -14.84
N ASP A 102 -11.46 9.00 -14.39
CA ASP A 102 -10.25 8.22 -14.74
C ASP A 102 -10.40 6.76 -14.27
N LEU A 103 -10.80 6.55 -13.01
CA LEU A 103 -11.04 5.21 -12.48
C LEU A 103 -12.14 4.49 -13.26
N ARG A 104 -13.20 5.20 -13.63
CA ARG A 104 -14.28 4.65 -14.44
C ARG A 104 -13.79 4.23 -15.83
N HIS A 105 -12.95 5.05 -16.47
CA HIS A 105 -12.38 4.75 -17.76
C HIS A 105 -11.43 3.54 -17.70
N GLU A 106 -10.61 3.46 -16.66
CA GLU A 106 -9.72 2.31 -16.40
C GLU A 106 -10.53 1.01 -16.22
N LEU A 107 -11.66 1.07 -15.52
CA LEU A 107 -12.57 -0.06 -15.38
C LEU A 107 -13.23 -0.47 -16.71
N GLU A 108 -13.67 0.51 -17.51
CA GLU A 108 -14.24 0.25 -18.85
C GLU A 108 -13.21 -0.40 -19.79
N GLN A 109 -11.95 0.05 -19.76
CA GLN A 109 -10.86 -0.58 -20.52
C GLN A 109 -10.57 -2.00 -20.04
N ARG A 110 -10.50 -2.23 -18.73
CA ARG A 110 -10.34 -3.58 -18.17
C ARG A 110 -11.49 -4.49 -18.58
N GLU A 111 -12.73 -4.01 -18.51
CA GLU A 111 -13.91 -4.77 -18.94
C GLU A 111 -13.83 -5.13 -20.42
N HIS A 112 -13.42 -4.19 -21.28
CA HIS A 112 -13.22 -4.42 -22.71
C HIS A 112 -12.18 -5.51 -22.96
N THR A 113 -11.00 -5.41 -22.34
CA THR A 113 -9.94 -6.43 -22.48
C THR A 113 -10.40 -7.81 -21.99
N LEU A 114 -11.15 -7.88 -20.89
CA LEU A 114 -11.71 -9.14 -20.40
C LEU A 114 -12.73 -9.74 -21.37
N LYS A 115 -13.58 -8.91 -21.98
CA LYS A 115 -14.54 -9.33 -23.02
C LYS A 115 -13.82 -9.84 -24.27
N GLU A 116 -12.78 -9.15 -24.73
CA GLU A 116 -11.97 -9.59 -25.87
C GLU A 116 -11.30 -10.94 -25.61
N VAL A 117 -10.67 -11.09 -24.44
CA VAL A 117 -10.07 -12.35 -24.01
C VAL A 117 -11.11 -13.46 -23.92
N PHE A 118 -12.32 -13.16 -23.42
CA PHE A 118 -13.41 -14.12 -23.37
C PHE A 118 -13.85 -14.58 -24.78
N ILE A 119 -14.08 -13.63 -25.69
CA ILE A 119 -14.47 -13.94 -27.08
C ILE A 119 -13.40 -14.79 -27.75
N GLN A 120 -12.12 -14.46 -27.56
CA GLN A 120 -11.03 -15.26 -28.12
C GLN A 120 -11.04 -16.70 -27.56
N LYS A 121 -11.17 -16.86 -26.24
CA LYS A 121 -11.25 -18.18 -25.60
C LYS A 121 -12.46 -18.98 -26.07
N VAL A 122 -13.62 -18.34 -26.29
CA VAL A 122 -14.80 -19.02 -26.82
C VAL A 122 -14.55 -19.51 -28.24
N LYS A 123 -13.96 -18.67 -29.11
CA LYS A 123 -13.60 -19.08 -30.48
C LYS A 123 -12.62 -20.25 -30.49
N ASP A 124 -11.59 -20.20 -29.65
CA ASP A 124 -10.59 -21.26 -29.56
C ASP A 124 -11.24 -22.58 -29.09
N LYS A 125 -12.16 -22.51 -28.11
CA LYS A 125 -12.90 -23.68 -27.62
C LYS A 125 -13.92 -24.22 -28.62
N GLU A 126 -14.60 -23.37 -29.37
CA GLU A 126 -15.50 -23.80 -30.44
C GLU A 126 -14.74 -24.50 -31.57
N ALA A 127 -13.55 -23.99 -31.93
CA ALA A 127 -12.69 -24.63 -32.93
C ALA A 127 -12.20 -26.00 -32.47
N GLU A 128 -11.79 -26.13 -31.20
CA GLU A 128 -11.40 -27.41 -30.59
C GLU A 128 -12.57 -28.41 -30.59
N LEU A 129 -13.76 -27.97 -30.16
CA LEU A 129 -14.97 -28.81 -30.17
C LEU A 129 -15.30 -29.29 -31.58
N LYS A 130 -15.23 -28.42 -32.58
CA LYS A 130 -15.49 -28.77 -33.98
C LYS A 130 -14.52 -29.82 -34.51
N GLU A 131 -13.25 -29.74 -34.16
CA GLU A 131 -12.25 -30.74 -34.54
C GLU A 131 -12.53 -32.09 -33.86
N THR A 132 -12.86 -32.09 -32.56
CA THR A 132 -13.23 -33.32 -31.85
C THR A 132 -14.51 -33.96 -32.39
N GLU A 133 -15.52 -33.15 -32.78
CA GLU A 133 -16.76 -33.63 -33.39
C GLU A 133 -16.49 -34.28 -34.76
N LYS A 134 -15.61 -33.66 -35.57
CA LYS A 134 -15.18 -34.23 -36.85
C LYS A 134 -14.48 -35.57 -36.65
N GLN A 135 -13.56 -35.67 -35.69
CA GLN A 135 -12.89 -36.93 -35.35
C GLN A 135 -13.87 -38.01 -34.90
N ILE A 136 -14.85 -37.67 -34.05
CA ILE A 136 -15.92 -38.60 -33.63
C ILE A 136 -16.75 -39.05 -34.84
N ASN A 137 -17.12 -38.15 -35.75
CA ASN A 137 -17.87 -38.49 -36.96
C ASN A 137 -17.08 -39.41 -37.90
N GLU A 138 -15.78 -39.18 -38.07
CA GLU A 138 -14.89 -40.07 -38.83
C GLU A 138 -14.81 -41.47 -38.18
N GLN A 139 -14.70 -41.54 -36.86
CA GLN A 139 -14.76 -42.81 -36.14
C GLN A 139 -16.11 -43.52 -36.33
N LEU A 140 -17.24 -42.79 -36.24
CA LEU A 140 -18.57 -43.35 -36.44
C LEU A 140 -18.77 -43.89 -37.87
N THR A 141 -18.26 -43.19 -38.89
CA THR A 141 -18.35 -43.65 -40.29
C THR A 141 -17.50 -44.89 -40.53
N ASN A 142 -16.29 -44.94 -39.97
CA ASN A 142 -15.43 -46.13 -40.01
C ASN A 142 -16.09 -47.33 -39.32
N ILE A 143 -16.64 -47.14 -38.12
CA ILE A 143 -17.36 -48.19 -37.39
C ILE A 143 -18.56 -48.67 -38.21
N LYS A 144 -19.39 -47.76 -38.74
CA LYS A 144 -20.54 -48.14 -39.59
C LYS A 144 -20.12 -48.94 -40.82
N LYS A 145 -19.01 -48.57 -41.46
CA LYS A 145 -18.45 -49.31 -42.60
C LYS A 145 -17.99 -50.71 -42.18
N GLN A 146 -17.27 -50.83 -41.08
CA GLN A 146 -16.87 -52.13 -40.53
C GLN A 146 -18.09 -53.02 -40.21
N TYR A 147 -19.13 -52.46 -39.59
CA TYR A 147 -20.38 -53.18 -39.32
C TYR A 147 -21.05 -53.66 -40.62
N LYS A 148 -21.07 -52.83 -41.67
CA LYS A 148 -21.63 -53.20 -42.97
C LYS A 148 -20.83 -54.33 -43.63
N ASP A 149 -19.50 -54.22 -43.66
CA ASP A 149 -18.63 -55.26 -44.24
C ASP A 149 -18.76 -56.59 -43.47
N GLN A 150 -18.93 -56.55 -42.14
CA GLN A 150 -19.18 -57.75 -41.33
C GLN A 150 -20.55 -58.36 -41.63
N LYS A 151 -21.58 -57.52 -41.79
CA LYS A 151 -22.93 -57.98 -42.18
C LYS A 151 -22.91 -58.65 -43.55
N ASP A 152 -22.31 -57.99 -44.55
CA ASP A 152 -22.21 -58.51 -45.92
C ASP A 152 -21.42 -59.85 -45.94
N LYS A 153 -20.36 -59.99 -45.12
CA LYS A 153 -19.64 -61.27 -44.95
C LYS A 153 -20.50 -62.36 -44.30
N CYS A 154 -21.33 -62.04 -43.33
CA CYS A 154 -22.25 -63.00 -42.72
C CYS A 154 -23.34 -63.44 -43.70
N ASP A 155 -23.91 -62.51 -44.46
CA ASP A 155 -24.94 -62.79 -45.48
C ASP A 155 -24.36 -63.66 -46.62
N GLU A 156 -23.12 -63.42 -47.04
CA GLU A 156 -22.43 -64.25 -48.04
C GLU A 156 -22.17 -65.68 -47.53
N LYS A 157 -21.75 -65.83 -46.26
CA LYS A 157 -21.63 -67.16 -45.64
C LYS A 157 -22.96 -67.90 -45.58
N TRP A 158 -24.07 -67.18 -45.34
CA TRP A 158 -25.42 -67.75 -45.35
C TRP A 158 -25.90 -68.16 -46.75
N ARG A 159 -25.40 -67.53 -47.82
CA ARG A 159 -25.74 -67.89 -49.21
C ARG A 159 -25.05 -69.14 -49.74
N ILE A 160 -23.88 -69.47 -49.20
CA ILE A 160 -23.04 -70.59 -49.64
C ILE A 160 -23.42 -71.90 -48.91
N LEU A 161 -24.23 -71.80 -47.85
CA LEU A 161 -24.81 -72.91 -47.09
C LEU A 161 -26.20 -73.29 -47.64
#